data_AF-A0A972TD22-F1
#
_entry.id   AF-A0A972TD22-F1
#
_cell.length_a   1.000
_cell.length_b   1.000
_cell.length_c   1.000
_cell.angle_alpha   90.00
_cell.angle_beta   90.00
_cell.angle_gamma   90.00
#
_symmetry.space_group_name_H-M   'P 1'
#
loop_
_entity.id
_entity.type
_entity.pdbx_description
1 polymer ?
#
loop_
_entity_poly.entity_id
_entity_poly.type
_entity_poly.pdbx_seq_one_letter_code
_entity_poly.pdbx_strand_id
1 'polypeptide(L)' 'MDKLVKVVKLLREKDYLLEVDLTAIEREDDPWSPYFTTEQAQRLYNARAALVKGDREKAQRFGKLYRVIPADKDMTIVS' A
#
# COMPACT_ATOMS: atom_id res chain seq x y z
N MET A 1 -3.29 25.54 -5.41
CA MET A 1 -3.51 25.46 -3.94
C MET A 1 -3.27 24.01 -3.51
N ASP A 2 -2.72 23.77 -2.30
CA ASP A 2 -2.52 22.40 -1.81
C ASP A 2 -3.86 21.75 -1.47
N LYS A 3 -4.10 20.55 -2.00
CA LYS A 3 -5.33 19.79 -1.80
C LYS A 3 -5.01 18.41 -1.26
N LEU A 4 -5.76 17.98 -0.24
CA LEU A 4 -5.64 16.62 0.27
C LEU A 4 -6.48 15.67 -0.58
N VAL A 5 -5.85 14.60 -1.07
CA VAL A 5 -6.50 13.55 -1.87
C VAL A 5 -6.34 12.19 -1.19
N LYS A 6 -7.38 11.36 -1.28
CA LYS A 6 -7.33 9.97 -0.80
C LYS A 6 -6.71 9.08 -1.88
N VAL A 7 -5.74 8.26 -1.48
CA VAL A 7 -5.04 7.34 -2.36
C VAL A 7 -5.00 5.97 -1.69
N VAL A 8 -5.33 4.94 -2.46
CA VAL A 8 -5.18 3.55 -2.03
C VAL A 8 -3.87 3.01 -2.61
N LYS A 9 -3.02 2.41 -1.76
CA LYS A 9 -1.83 1.68 -2.20
C LYS A 9 -1.97 0.20 -1.88
N LEU A 10 -1.65 -0.61 -2.87
CA LEU A 10 -1.64 -2.07 -2.75
C LEU A 10 -0.19 -2.52 -2.57
N LEU A 11 0.10 -3.15 -1.42
CA LEU A 11 1.39 -3.75 -1.13
C LEU A 11 1.25 -5.26 -1.27
N ARG A 12 2.05 -5.86 -2.15
CA ARG A 12 2.05 -7.31 -2.36
C ARG A 12 3.31 -7.93 -1.78
N GLU A 13 3.14 -9.08 -1.14
CA GLU A 13 4.21 -9.99 -0.74
C GLU A 13 3.71 -11.42 -0.91
N LYS A 14 4.32 -12.19 -1.82
CA LYS A 14 3.89 -13.55 -2.15
C LYS A 14 2.37 -13.63 -2.40
N ASP A 15 1.67 -14.42 -1.59
CA ASP A 15 0.23 -14.67 -1.66
C ASP A 15 -0.61 -13.68 -0.85
N TYR A 16 -0.02 -12.57 -0.39
CA TYR A 16 -0.72 -11.57 0.42
C TYR A 16 -0.71 -10.21 -0.25
N LEU A 17 -1.85 -9.53 -0.15
CA LEU A 17 -2.06 -8.16 -0.62
C LEU A 17 -2.58 -7.33 0.54
N LEU A 18 -1.90 -6.24 0.88
CA LEU A 18 -2.35 -5.28 1.86
C LEU A 18 -2.81 -4.01 1.16
N GLU A 19 -4.08 -3.66 1.33
CA GLU A 19 -4.66 -2.39 0.90
C GLU A 19 -4.47 -1.35 2.00
N VAL A 20 -3.73 -0.28 1.70
CA VAL A 20 -3.45 0.82 2.64
C VAL A 20 -4.07 2.10 2.13
N ASP A 21 -5.03 2.62 2.89
CA ASP A 21 -5.61 3.94 2.69
C ASP A 21 -4.65 5.02 3.18
N LEU A 22 -4.37 5.99 2.31
CA LEU A 22 -3.46 7.10 2.58
C LEU A 22 -4.11 8.43 2.20
N THR A 23 -3.51 9.50 2.70
CA THR A 23 -3.79 10.86 2.24
C THR A 23 -2.52 11.42 1.59
N ALA A 24 -2.65 11.96 0.38
CA ALA A 24 -1.57 12.63 -0.33
C ALA A 24 -1.91 14.11 -0.55
N ILE A 25 -0.90 14.91 -0.86
CA ILE A 25 -1.00 16.33 -1.16
C ILE A 25 -0.88 16.48 -2.67
N GLU A 26 -1.96 16.92 -3.29
CA GLU A 26 -2.07 17.32 -4.68
C GLU A 26 -1.77 18.82 -4.80
N ARG A 27 -0.94 19.19 -5.78
CA ARG A 27 -0.57 20.59 -6.09
C ARG A 27 -0.82 20.84 -7.57
N GLU A 28 -1.77 21.73 -7.86
CA GLU A 28 -2.29 21.97 -9.22
C GLU A 28 -1.23 22.36 -10.24
N ASP A 29 -0.19 23.05 -9.82
CA ASP A 29 0.90 23.57 -10.64
C ASP A 29 2.16 22.70 -10.62
N ASP A 30 2.09 21.52 -10.00
CA ASP A 30 3.20 20.59 -9.87
C ASP A 30 2.90 19.25 -10.58
N PRO A 31 3.53 18.99 -11.74
CA PRO A 31 3.29 17.77 -12.53
C PRO A 31 3.79 16.49 -11.83
N TRP A 32 4.54 16.61 -10.75
CA TRP A 32 5.04 15.48 -9.96
C TRP A 32 4.14 15.17 -8.74
N SER A 33 3.06 15.94 -8.54
CA SER A 33 2.04 15.61 -7.55
C SER A 33 1.23 14.36 -7.97
N PRO A 34 0.65 13.59 -7.02
CA PRO A 34 0.53 13.86 -5.59
C PRO A 34 1.70 13.32 -4.74
N TYR A 35 1.99 14.01 -3.63
CA TYR A 35 3.06 13.65 -2.69
C TYR A 35 2.51 13.07 -1.38
N PHE A 36 3.25 12.15 -0.77
CA PHE A 36 2.97 11.72 0.59
C PHE A 36 3.69 12.62 1.60
N THR A 37 3.03 12.92 2.72
CA THR A 37 3.74 13.48 3.88
C THR A 37 4.73 12.46 4.42
N THR A 38 5.72 12.91 5.18
CA THR A 38 6.69 12.02 5.84
C THR A 38 6.00 10.95 6.69
N GLU A 39 4.91 11.31 7.38
CA GLU A 39 4.11 10.36 8.16
C GLU A 39 3.49 9.28 7.28
N GLN A 40 2.90 9.66 6.14
CA GLN A 40 2.26 8.72 5.22
C GLN A 40 3.31 7.82 4.53
N ALA A 41 4.47 8.37 4.19
CA ALA A 41 5.61 7.60 3.69
C ALA A 41 6.13 6.60 4.73
N GLN A 42 6.27 7.02 5.99
CA GLN A 42 6.67 6.14 7.08
C GLN A 42 5.64 5.04 7.36
N ARG A 43 4.35 5.38 7.27
CA ARG A 43 3.24 4.41 7.36
C ARG A 43 3.38 3.33 6.29
N LEU A 44 3.62 3.71 5.04
CA LEU A 44 3.86 2.77 3.93
C LEU A 44 5.10 1.90 4.17
N TYR A 45 6.20 2.50 4.62
CA TYR A 45 7.42 1.77 4.93
C TYR A 45 7.19 0.70 6.01
N ASN A 46 6.50 1.06 7.09
CA ASN A 46 6.20 0.14 8.20
C ASN A 46 5.22 -0.95 7.79
N ALA A 47 4.21 -0.62 6.99
CA ALA A 47 3.26 -1.58 6.42
C ALA A 47 3.98 -2.62 5.55
N ARG A 48 4.88 -2.17 4.66
CA ARG A 48 5.70 -3.07 3.83
C ARG A 48 6.61 -3.94 4.68
N ALA A 49 7.28 -3.38 5.69
CA ALA A 49 8.15 -4.13 6.57
C ALA A 49 7.41 -5.22 7.36
N ALA A 50 6.18 -4.95 7.83
CA ALA A 50 5.35 -5.95 8.49
C ALA A 50 4.94 -7.07 7.53
N LEU A 51 4.52 -6.70 6.32
CA LEU A 51 4.08 -7.64 5.29
C LEU A 51 5.23 -8.57 4.82
N VAL A 52 6.40 -8.00 4.53
CA VAL A 52 7.62 -8.75 4.13
C VAL A 52 8.08 -9.73 5.22
N LYS A 53 7.96 -9.34 6.50
CA LYS A 53 8.28 -10.22 7.64
C LYS A 53 7.26 -11.34 7.85
N GLY A 54 6.13 -11.33 7.13
CA GLY A 54 5.02 -12.26 7.33
C GLY A 54 4.22 -12.01 8.61
N ASP A 55 4.41 -10.87 9.27
CA ASP A 55 3.68 -10.48 10.48
C ASP A 55 2.29 -9.93 10.11
N ARG A 56 1.34 -10.85 9.94
CA ARG A 56 -0.01 -10.55 9.45
C ARG A 56 -0.80 -9.68 10.41
N GLU A 57 -0.72 -9.95 11.71
CA GLU A 57 -1.42 -9.16 12.73
C GLU A 57 -0.94 -7.71 12.72
N LYS A 58 0.38 -7.49 12.60
CA LYS A 58 0.93 -6.15 12.49
C LYS A 58 0.57 -5.49 11.16
N ALA A 59 0.59 -6.23 10.04
CA ALA A 59 0.21 -5.71 8.73
C ALA A 59 -1.25 -5.22 8.71
N GLN A 60 -2.18 -5.97 9.31
CA GLN A 60 -3.60 -5.61 9.42
C GLN A 60 -3.86 -4.31 10.18
N ARG A 61 -2.93 -3.85 11.03
CA ARG A 61 -3.05 -2.55 11.70
C ARG A 61 -2.91 -1.37 10.72
N PHE A 62 -2.30 -1.59 9.56
CA PHE A 62 -2.10 -0.56 8.55
C PHE A 62 -3.20 -0.50 7.50
N GLY A 63 -4.00 -1.56 7.35
CA GLY A 63 -5.05 -1.64 6.33
C GLY A 63 -5.67 -3.04 6.18
N LYS A 64 -6.38 -3.27 5.08
CA LYS A 64 -7.09 -4.54 4.85
C LYS A 64 -6.15 -5.56 4.21
N LEU A 65 -5.97 -6.71 4.85
CA LEU A 65 -5.12 -7.79 4.38
C LEU A 65 -5.95 -8.86 3.66
N TYR A 66 -5.57 -9.17 2.43
CA TYR A 66 -6.18 -10.18 1.59
C TYR A 66 -5.18 -11.30 1.30
N ARG A 67 -5.70 -12.52 1.14
CA ARG A 67 -4.96 -13.61 0.51
C ARG A 67 -5.26 -13.59 -0.99
N VAL A 68 -4.21 -13.51 -1.79
CA VAL A 68 -4.30 -13.59 -3.24
C VAL A 68 -4.44 -15.06 -3.61
N ILE A 69 -5.49 -15.37 -4.37
CA ILE A 69 -5.73 -16.70 -4.93
C ILE A 69 -5.71 -16.52 -6.45
N PRO A 70 -4.83 -17.23 -7.17
CA PRO A 70 -4.85 -17.21 -8.63
C PRO A 70 -6.23 -17.56 -9.16
N ALA A 71 -6.76 -16.72 -10.06
CA ALA A 71 -8.01 -17.01 -10.75
C ALA A 71 -7.84 -18.16 -11.75
N ASP A 72 -6.64 -18.28 -12.32
CA ASP A 72 -6.23 -19.39 -13.18
C ASP A 72 -5.28 -20.31 -12.40
N LYS A 73 -5.56 -21.62 -12.42
CA LYS A 73 -4.83 -22.64 -11.64
C LYS A 73 -3.43 -22.89 -12.18
N ASP A 74 -3.18 -22.54 -13.44
CA ASP A 74 -1.89 -22.75 -14.10
C ASP A 74 -0.94 -21.54 -13.98
N MET A 75 -1.41 -20.43 -13.37
CA MET A 75 -0.62 -19.22 -13.21
C MET A 75 0.09 -19.19 -11.85
N THR A 76 1.42 -19.35 -11.88
CA THR A 76 2.27 -19.15 -10.70
C THR A 76 2.53 -17.65 -10.51
N ILE A 77 2.25 -17.14 -9.31
CA ILE A 77 2.59 -15.77 -8.93
C ILE A 77 4.09 -15.73 -8.62
N VAL A 78 4.87 -15.12 -9.51
CA VAL A 78 6.29 -14.85 -9.23
C VAL A 78 6.37 -13.53 -8.46
N SER A 79 6.92 -13.57 -7.24
CA SER A 79 7.08 -12.41 -6.34
C SER A 79 8.51 -11.89 -6.34
#